data_AF-A0A9D6IB43-F1
#
_entry.id   AF-A0A9D6IB43-F1
#
_cell.length_a   1.000
_cell.length_b   1.000
_cell.length_c   1.000
_cell.angle_alpha   90.00
_cell.angle_beta   90.00
_cell.angle_gamma   90.00
#
_symmetry.space_group_name_H-M   'P 1'
#
loop_
_entity.id
_entity.type
_entity.pdbx_description
1 polymer ?
#
loop_
_entity_poly.entity_id
_entity_poly.type
_entity_poly.pdbx_seq_one_letter_code
_entity_poly.pdbx_strand_id
1 'polypeptide(L)' 'QGKLLLFALQGTKATRVAEAPTGKNTQGVTFTPDGKYILVQNYVEKELAACRLTGSGLEDTGVRVKVGGHPASIRVAPR' A
#
# COMPACT_ATOMS: atom_id res chain seq x y z
N GLN A 1 8.71 -12.56 1.07
CA GLN A 1 7.81 -11.47 1.49
C GLN A 1 7.90 -10.37 0.46
N GLY A 2 6.79 -9.71 0.13
CA GLY A 2 6.82 -8.56 -0.78
C GLY A 2 7.39 -7.31 -0.10
N LYS A 3 7.56 -6.26 -0.89
CA LYS A 3 7.97 -4.93 -0.42
C LYS A 3 7.06 -3.86 -1.00
N LEU A 4 6.70 -2.90 -0.17
CA LEU A 4 6.08 -1.64 -0.57
C LEU A 4 7.20 -0.61 -0.69
N LEU A 5 7.33 0.01 -1.86
CA LEU A 5 8.33 1.05 -2.12
C LEU A 5 7.63 2.40 -2.30
N LEU A 6 8.09 3.42 -1.59
CA LEU A 6 7.60 4.78 -1.74
C LEU A 6 8.60 5.62 -2.53
N PHE A 7 8.10 6.32 -3.54
CA PHE A 7 8.88 7.25 -4.35
C PHE A 7 8.33 8.67 -4.20
N ALA A 8 9.22 9.63 -3.94
CA ALA A 8 8.92 11.04 -4.09
C ALA A 8 9.14 11.45 -5.55
N LEU A 9 8.19 12.22 -6.10
CA LEU A 9 8.27 12.75 -7.45
C LEU A 9 8.65 14.23 -7.41
N GLN A 10 9.67 14.61 -8.20
CA GLN A 10 10.06 15.99 -8.43
C GLN A 10 10.22 16.21 -9.94
N GLY A 11 9.22 16.83 -10.56
CA GLY A 11 9.11 16.87 -12.03
C GLY A 11 9.03 15.46 -12.60
N THR A 12 9.97 15.09 -13.46
CA THR A 12 10.08 13.75 -14.06
C THR A 12 10.95 12.78 -13.26
N LYS A 13 11.55 13.23 -12.16
CA LYS A 13 12.44 12.41 -11.33
C LYS A 13 11.66 11.70 -10.22
N ALA A 14 11.81 10.38 -10.16
CA ALA A 14 11.35 9.57 -9.03
C ALA A 14 12.53 9.17 -8.15
N THR A 15 12.44 9.45 -6.85
CA THR A 15 13.48 9.07 -5.87
C THR A 15 12.84 8.18 -4.81
N ARG A 16 13.41 7.00 -4.56
CA ARG A 16 12.95 6.12 -3.47
C ARG A 16 13.24 6.80 -2.13
N VAL A 17 12.20 6.96 -1.30
CA VAL A 17 12.28 7.66 -0.01
C VAL A 17 11.92 6.78 1.18
N ALA A 18 11.20 5.68 0.98
CA ALA A 18 10.91 4.71 2.04
C ALA A 18 10.62 3.32 1.47
N GLU A 19 10.68 2.32 2.33
CA GLU A 19 10.13 1.00 2.07
C GLU A 19 9.52 0.38 3.34
N ALA A 20 8.59 -0.55 3.15
CA ALA A 20 8.02 -1.37 4.21
C ALA A 20 7.81 -2.81 3.71
N PRO A 21 7.84 -3.81 4.60
CA PRO A 21 7.46 -5.18 4.23
C PRO A 21 5.97 -5.27 3.88
N THR A 22 5.62 -6.20 3.01
CA THR A 22 4.22 -6.55 2.71
C THR A 22 3.97 -8.05 2.92
N GLY A 23 2.74 -8.49 2.67
CA GLY A 23 2.38 -9.91 2.65
C GLY A 23 2.97 -10.67 1.46
N LYS A 24 2.38 -11.82 1.16
CA LYS A 24 2.83 -12.69 0.07
C LYS A 24 2.00 -12.44 -1.18
N ASN A 25 2.68 -12.48 -2.32
CA ASN A 25 2.07 -12.28 -3.63
C ASN A 25 1.23 -10.98 -3.70
N THR A 26 1.84 -9.85 -3.29
CA THR A 26 1.17 -8.55 -3.32
C THR A 26 0.82 -8.16 -4.76
N GLN A 27 -0.44 -7.83 -5.04
CA GLN A 27 -0.93 -7.60 -6.41
C GLN A 27 -1.18 -6.12 -6.75
N GLY A 28 -1.50 -5.31 -5.74
CA GLY A 28 -1.88 -3.92 -5.98
C GLY A 28 -1.71 -3.04 -4.75
N VAL A 29 -1.56 -1.74 -5.00
CA VAL A 29 -1.46 -0.71 -3.97
C VAL A 29 -2.24 0.53 -4.40
N THR A 30 -2.76 1.28 -3.44
CA THR A 30 -3.41 2.57 -3.72
C THR A 30 -3.32 3.52 -2.52
N PHE A 31 -3.25 4.82 -2.78
CA PHE A 31 -3.30 5.85 -1.73
C PHE A 31 -4.74 6.18 -1.37
N THR A 32 -5.02 6.43 -0.10
CA THR A 32 -6.30 7.03 0.30
C THR A 32 -6.43 8.46 -0.24
N PRO A 33 -7.65 8.98 -0.46
CA PRO A 33 -7.87 10.32 -1.02
C PRO A 33 -7.28 11.48 -0.20
N ASP A 34 -7.00 11.25 1.09
CA ASP A 34 -6.37 12.21 2.00
C ASP A 34 -4.84 12.05 2.07
N GLY A 35 -4.27 11.07 1.34
CA GLY A 35 -2.84 10.79 1.28
C GLY A 35 -2.24 10.18 2.55
N LYS A 36 -3.04 9.91 3.59
CA LYS A 36 -2.53 9.45 4.89
C LYS A 36 -2.20 7.96 4.94
N TYR A 37 -2.82 7.16 4.07
CA TYR A 37 -2.63 5.72 4.06
C TYR A 37 -2.40 5.18 2.65
N ILE A 38 -1.70 4.06 2.59
CA ILE A 38 -1.55 3.19 1.43
C ILE A 38 -2.21 1.86 1.76
N LEU A 39 -3.18 1.45 0.94
CA LEU A 39 -3.76 0.12 1.02
C LEU A 39 -2.99 -0.84 0.14
N VAL A 40 -2.61 -1.99 0.68
CA VAL A 40 -1.82 -3.02 0.01
C VAL A 40 -2.66 -4.30 -0.13
N GLN A 41 -2.83 -4.80 -1.35
CA GLN A 41 -3.48 -6.09 -1.61
C GLN A 41 -2.50 -7.24 -1.40
N ASN A 42 -2.70 -8.00 -0.34
CA ASN A 42 -1.95 -9.22 -0.08
C ASN A 42 -2.80 -10.43 -0.54
N TYR A 43 -2.42 -11.02 -1.68
CA TYR A 43 -3.23 -12.05 -2.34
C TYR A 43 -3.38 -13.28 -1.45
N VAL A 44 -2.28 -13.84 -0.96
CA VAL A 44 -2.28 -15.11 -0.19
C VAL A 44 -3.01 -14.94 1.14
N GLU A 45 -2.82 -13.82 1.81
CA GLU A 45 -3.45 -13.50 3.09
C GLU A 45 -4.94 -13.11 2.97
N LYS A 46 -5.46 -12.96 1.74
CA LYS A 46 -6.84 -12.56 1.42
C LYS A 46 -7.24 -11.29 2.16
N GLU A 47 -6.41 -10.26 2.07
CA GLU A 47 -6.60 -9.03 2.83
C GLU A 47 -6.11 -7.78 2.12
N LEU A 48 -6.65 -6.64 2.54
CA LEU A 48 -6.05 -5.33 2.37
C LEU A 48 -5.35 -4.96 3.68
N ALA A 49 -4.04 -4.69 3.62
CA ALA A 49 -3.30 -4.14 4.75
C ALA A 49 -3.22 -2.61 4.62
N ALA A 50 -3.46 -1.88 5.70
CA ALA A 50 -3.29 -0.43 5.74
C ALA A 50 -1.90 -0.07 6.26
N CYS A 51 -1.15 0.67 5.46
CA CYS A 51 0.12 1.27 5.83
C CYS A 51 -0.05 2.78 5.95
N ARG A 52 0.39 3.38 7.04
CA ARG A 52 0.32 4.82 7.29
C ARG A 52 1.54 5.50 6.68
N LEU A 53 1.29 6.58 5.94
CA LEU A 53 2.33 7.49 5.52
C LEU A 53 2.66 8.44 6.69
N THR A 54 3.93 8.53 7.03
CA THR A 54 4.46 9.40 8.08
C THR A 54 5.48 10.36 7.49
N GLY A 55 5.85 11.41 8.23
CA GLY A 55 6.90 12.33 7.78
C GLY A 55 8.26 11.65 7.57
N SER A 56 8.49 10.49 8.21
CA SER A 56 9.74 9.72 8.14
C SER A 56 9.66 8.46 7.28
N GLY A 57 8.52 8.15 6.66
CA GLY A 57 8.37 6.97 5.80
C GLY A 57 7.04 6.22 5.96
N LEU A 58 7.11 4.89 5.98
CA LEU A 58 5.96 3.99 5.95
C LEU A 58 5.86 3.20 7.25
N GLU A 59 4.67 3.15 7.83
CA GLU A 59 4.39 2.41 9.06
C GLU A 59 3.25 1.42 8.84
N ASP A 60 3.44 0.16 9.20
CA ASP A 60 2.35 -0.82 9.21
C ASP A 60 1.41 -0.54 10.39
N THR A 61 0.13 -0.31 10.11
CA THR A 61 -0.87 0.01 11.15
C THR A 61 -1.37 -1.22 11.90
N GLY A 62 -1.06 -2.43 11.42
CA GLY A 62 -1.66 -3.68 11.90
C GLY A 62 -3.11 -3.89 11.47
N VAL A 63 -3.77 -2.88 10.87
CA VAL A 63 -5.14 -3.02 10.38
C VAL A 63 -5.15 -3.88 9.12
N ARG A 64 -6.03 -4.89 9.13
CA ARG A 64 -6.26 -5.83 8.03
C ARG A 64 -7.75 -5.91 7.72
N VAL A 65 -8.12 -5.62 6.48
CA VAL A 65 -9.48 -5.82 5.97
C VAL A 65 -9.52 -7.14 5.24
N LYS A 66 -10.17 -8.15 5.82
CA LYS A 66 -10.34 -9.45 5.15
C LYS A 66 -11.32 -9.35 3.99
N VAL A 67 -11.03 -10.08 2.93
CA VAL A 67 -11.90 -10.22 1.76
C VAL A 67 -12.23 -11.70 1.54
N GLY A 68 -13.42 -11.98 0.99
CA GLY A 68 -13.91 -13.35 0.81
C GLY A 68 -13.14 -14.16 -0.23
N GLY A 69 -12.41 -13.49 -1.13
CA GLY A 69 -11.61 -14.10 -2.19
C GLY A 69 -10.18 -13.55 -2.22
N HIS A 70 -9.42 -13.91 -3.25
CA HIS A 70 -8.07 -13.38 -3.41
C HIS A 70 -8.13 -12.02 -4.11
N PRO A 71 -7.61 -10.95 -3.50
CA PRO A 71 -7.65 -9.62 -4.08
C PRO A 71 -6.67 -9.52 -5.27
N ALA A 72 -7.16 -9.09 -6.44
CA ALA A 72 -6.38 -9.03 -7.69
C ALA A 72 -6.22 -7.62 -8.28
N SER A 73 -7.21 -6.75 -8.11
CA SER A 73 -7.14 -5.35 -8.53
C SER A 73 -7.75 -4.44 -7.48
N ILE A 74 -7.20 -3.24 -7.33
CA ILE A 74 -7.69 -2.20 -6.42
C ILE A 74 -7.70 -0.84 -7.11
N ARG A 75 -8.76 -0.08 -6.85
CA ARG A 75 -8.92 1.32 -7.22
C ARG A 75 -9.64 2.05 -6.09
N VAL A 76 -9.37 3.34 -5.99
CA VAL A 76 -10.10 4.23 -5.10
C VAL A 76 -11.18 4.91 -5.92
N ALA A 77 -12.41 4.90 -5.41
CA ALA A 77 -13.52 5.57 -6.07
C ALA A 77 -13.26 7.10 -6.12
N PRO A 78 -13.61 7.77 -7.23
CA PRO A 78 -13.62 9.23 -7.24
C PRO A 78 -14.60 9.76 -6.19
N ARG A 79 -14.32 10.96 -5.68
CA ARG A 79 -15.24 11.68 -4.80
C ARG A 79 -16.51 12.06 -5.55
#